data_AF-A0AAU4QVI5-F1
#
_entry.id   AF-A0AAU4QVI5-F1
#
_cell.length_a   1.000
_cell.length_b   1.000
_cell.length_c   1.000
_cell.angle_alpha   90.00
_cell.angle_beta   90.00
_cell.angle_gamma   90.00
#
_symmetry.space_group_name_H-M   'P 1'
#
loop_
_entity.id
_entity.type
_entity.pdbx_description
1 polymer ?
#
loop_
_entity_poly.entity_id
_entity_poly.type
_entity_poly.pdbx_seq_one_letter_code
_entity_poly.pdbx_strand_id
1 'polypeptide(L)'
;MDSARRQANERFTIRQKTTFMINRYVVAETLPDGSEGRVLAFAEQKRMTLKERMTFYTDESKNRVLFTAQARQVLDVGAVYDVRDAADNPVGTFRKKFAASLLRSTWELDQPGSVAAVGRERNRVVAVLRRVWELLPLDLVPFVWPYHFDFTSGDKQVMSVDKKIGLRDRYLVDVASPDLDLRLAIAQAVALDVLQSR
;
A
#
# COMPACT_ATOMS: atom_id res chain seq x y z
N MET A 1 -16.02 -32.73 -3.94
CA MET A 1 -14.96 -32.46 -4.94
C MET A 1 -14.34 -31.14 -4.59
N ASP A 2 -13.38 -31.22 -3.67
CA ASP A 2 -12.75 -30.10 -2.97
C ASP A 2 -11.91 -29.30 -3.96
N SER A 3 -12.32 -28.05 -4.21
CA SER A 3 -11.68 -27.19 -5.18
C SER A 3 -10.31 -26.80 -4.64
N ALA A 4 -9.26 -27.25 -5.30
CA ALA A 4 -7.86 -26.88 -5.07
C ALA A 4 -7.64 -25.36 -5.20
N ARG A 5 -8.03 -24.59 -4.19
CA ARG A 5 -7.76 -23.16 -4.04
C ARG A 5 -6.75 -22.95 -2.92
N ARG A 6 -5.49 -23.29 -3.22
CA ARG A 6 -4.33 -22.61 -2.67
C ARG A 6 -3.55 -22.05 -3.86
N GLN A 7 -4.05 -20.96 -4.45
CA GLN A 7 -3.11 -20.06 -5.13
C GLN A 7 -2.43 -19.29 -4.01
N ALA A 8 -1.16 -19.58 -3.79
CA ALA A 8 -0.33 -19.00 -2.72
C ALA A 8 -0.03 -17.50 -2.89
N ASN A 9 -0.78 -16.79 -3.75
CA ASN A 9 -0.60 -15.38 -4.01
C ASN A 9 -1.97 -14.70 -4.12
N GLU A 10 -2.25 -13.75 -3.23
CA GLU A 10 -3.42 -12.88 -3.34
C GLU A 10 -3.04 -11.61 -4.09
N ARG A 11 -3.83 -11.25 -5.10
CA ARG A 11 -3.60 -10.04 -5.90
C ARG A 11 -4.79 -9.11 -5.83
N PHE A 12 -4.50 -7.84 -5.64
CA PHE A 12 -5.54 -6.81 -5.63
C PHE A 12 -5.05 -5.49 -6.18
N THR A 13 -6.00 -4.70 -6.64
CA THR A 13 -5.81 -3.36 -7.18
C THR A 13 -6.36 -2.34 -6.19
N ILE A 14 -5.63 -1.25 -5.97
CA ILE A 14 -6.10 -0.07 -5.25
C ILE A 14 -6.27 1.08 -6.24
N ARG A 15 -7.46 1.69 -6.25
CA ARG A 15 -7.76 2.89 -7.04
C ARG A 15 -8.19 4.03 -6.14
N GLN A 16 -7.56 5.19 -6.32
CA GLN A 16 -8.00 6.42 -5.66
C GLN A 16 -9.26 6.97 -6.35
N LYS A 17 -10.22 7.43 -5.56
CA LYS A 17 -11.36 8.23 -6.04
C LYS A 17 -11.00 9.71 -5.91
N THR A 18 -11.23 10.48 -6.97
CA THR A 18 -11.03 11.93 -6.94
C THR A 18 -12.10 12.56 -6.06
N THR A 19 -11.70 13.00 -4.87
CA THR A 19 -12.59 13.68 -3.92
C THR A 19 -11.90 14.88 -3.30
N PHE A 20 -12.68 15.90 -2.96
CA PHE A 20 -12.18 17.10 -2.28
C PHE A 20 -11.95 16.81 -0.79
N MET A 21 -10.80 17.22 -0.26
CA MET A 21 -10.37 17.11 1.15
C MET A 21 -10.32 15.70 1.80
N ILE A 22 -10.90 14.67 1.20
CA ILE A 22 -10.91 13.31 1.75
C ILE A 22 -10.21 12.40 0.74
N ASN A 23 -9.34 11.52 1.22
CA ASN A 23 -8.78 10.47 0.40
C ASN A 23 -9.68 9.24 0.49
N ARG A 24 -10.10 8.72 -0.67
CA ARG A 24 -10.92 7.51 -0.77
C ARG A 24 -10.30 6.54 -1.74
N TYR A 25 -10.34 5.26 -1.38
CA TYR A 25 -9.76 4.20 -2.19
C TYR A 25 -10.73 3.01 -2.30
N VAL A 26 -10.79 2.43 -3.49
CA VAL A 26 -11.45 1.14 -3.72
C VAL A 26 -10.37 0.10 -3.86
N VAL A 27 -10.49 -0.98 -3.10
CA VAL A 27 -9.61 -2.15 -3.14
C VAL A 27 -10.41 -3.30 -3.72
N ALA A 28 -9.95 -3.87 -4.83
CA ALA A 28 -10.64 -4.95 -5.53
C ALA A 28 -9.67 -6.07 -5.90
N GLU A 29 -10.15 -7.31 -5.91
CA GLU A 29 -9.38 -8.47 -6.40
C GLU A 29 -8.87 -8.21 -7.82
N THR A 30 -7.67 -8.69 -8.13
CA THR A 30 -7.16 -8.73 -9.50
C THR A 30 -7.35 -10.13 -10.05
N LEU A 31 -8.20 -10.26 -11.07
CA LEU A 31 -8.46 -11.53 -11.74
C LEU A 31 -7.27 -11.94 -12.64
N PRO A 32 -7.16 -13.21 -13.06
CA PRO A 32 -6.04 -13.69 -13.89
C PRO A 32 -5.89 -12.96 -15.24
N ASP A 33 -6.98 -12.42 -15.77
CA ASP A 33 -7.00 -11.60 -16.99
C ASP A 33 -6.60 -10.12 -16.75
N GLY A 34 -6.30 -9.75 -15.51
CA GLY A 34 -5.94 -8.40 -15.08
C GLY A 34 -7.13 -7.48 -14.83
N SER A 35 -8.36 -7.95 -14.99
CA SER A 35 -9.57 -7.20 -14.65
C SER A 35 -9.81 -7.16 -13.14
N GLU A 36 -10.67 -6.24 -12.69
CA GLU A 36 -11.04 -6.13 -11.28
C GLU A 36 -12.22 -7.05 -10.97
N GLY A 37 -12.08 -7.81 -9.89
CA GLY A 37 -13.12 -8.69 -9.36
C GLY A 37 -13.90 -8.02 -8.23
N ARG A 38 -14.14 -8.80 -7.17
CA ARG A 38 -14.90 -8.37 -6.00
C ARG A 38 -14.19 -7.26 -5.24
N VAL A 39 -14.95 -6.31 -4.69
CA VAL A 39 -14.45 -5.31 -3.74
C VAL A 39 -14.07 -5.99 -2.42
N LEU A 40 -12.81 -5.80 -2.02
CA LEU A 40 -12.23 -6.32 -0.79
C LEU A 40 -12.36 -5.31 0.35
N ALA A 41 -12.19 -4.03 0.04
CA ALA A 41 -12.32 -2.95 1.01
C ALA A 41 -12.59 -1.61 0.32
N PHE A 42 -13.24 -0.71 1.06
CA PHE A 42 -13.32 0.71 0.73
C PHE A 42 -12.62 1.53 1.82
N ALA A 43 -11.53 2.21 1.48
CA ALA A 43 -10.77 2.99 2.45
C ALA A 43 -11.18 4.47 2.42
N GLU A 44 -11.31 5.08 3.60
CA GLU A 44 -11.48 6.52 3.76
C GLU A 44 -10.45 7.07 4.76
N GLN A 45 -9.78 8.14 4.36
CA GLN A 45 -8.89 8.93 5.20
C GLN A 45 -9.29 10.40 5.12
N LYS A 46 -9.70 10.96 6.26
CA LYS A 46 -10.04 12.38 6.36
C LYS A 46 -8.75 13.18 6.50
N ARG A 47 -8.45 14.03 5.50
CA ARG A 47 -7.33 14.97 5.61
C ARG A 47 -7.67 15.99 6.71
N MET A 48 -6.65 16.55 7.38
CA MET A 48 -6.78 17.61 8.40
C MET A 48 -7.49 17.22 9.72
N THR A 49 -7.63 15.92 10.01
CA THR A 49 -8.03 15.50 11.36
C THR A 49 -6.79 15.42 12.25
N LEU A 50 -6.92 15.86 13.52
CA LEU A 50 -5.84 15.76 14.51
C LEU A 50 -5.41 14.30 14.74
N LYS A 51 -6.18 13.29 14.33
CA LYS A 51 -5.81 11.88 14.48
C LYS A 51 -5.66 11.28 13.09
N GLU A 52 -4.44 10.89 12.72
CA GLU A 52 -4.21 10.19 11.46
C GLU A 52 -4.81 8.78 11.52
N ARG A 53 -6.08 8.67 11.12
CA ARG A 53 -6.83 7.41 11.06
C ARG A 53 -7.38 7.17 9.66
N MET A 54 -7.17 5.95 9.20
CA MET A 54 -7.77 5.38 8.00
C MET A 54 -8.81 4.35 8.43
N THR A 55 -10.01 4.44 7.87
CA THR A 55 -11.08 3.47 8.12
C THR A 55 -11.38 2.70 6.85
N PHE A 56 -11.43 1.39 6.97
CA PHE A 56 -11.69 0.48 5.86
C PHE A 56 -13.05 -0.15 6.09
N TYR A 57 -13.92 -0.06 5.09
CA TYR A 57 -15.28 -0.55 5.10
C TYR A 57 -15.40 -1.76 4.16
N THR A 58 -16.45 -2.55 4.34
CA THR A 58 -16.75 -3.69 3.45
C THR A 58 -17.00 -3.26 2.01
N ASP A 59 -17.56 -2.07 1.83
CA ASP A 59 -17.98 -1.51 0.54
C ASP A 59 -18.18 0.01 0.64
N GLU A 60 -18.60 0.62 -0.47
CA GLU A 60 -18.78 2.07 -0.58
C GLU A 60 -19.95 2.64 0.25
N SER A 61 -20.88 1.81 0.74
CA SER A 61 -21.98 2.26 1.60
C SER A 61 -21.48 2.75 2.95
N LYS A 62 -20.32 2.24 3.40
CA LYS A 62 -19.71 2.51 4.71
C LYS A 62 -20.57 2.12 5.89
N ASN A 63 -21.53 1.23 5.69
CA ASN A 63 -22.41 0.73 6.75
C ASN A 63 -21.68 -0.19 7.73
N ARG A 64 -20.61 -0.86 7.28
CA ARG A 64 -19.84 -1.81 8.09
C ARG A 64 -18.35 -1.53 7.99
N VAL A 65 -17.73 -1.26 9.13
CA VAL A 65 -16.27 -1.17 9.24
C VAL A 65 -15.69 -2.59 9.19
N LEU A 66 -14.66 -2.78 8.38
CA LEU A 66 -13.91 -4.02 8.25
C LEU A 66 -12.68 -4.00 9.17
N PHE A 67 -11.90 -2.92 9.14
CA PHE A 67 -10.75 -2.70 10.00
C PHE A 67 -10.34 -1.21 9.97
N THR A 68 -9.40 -0.83 10.83
CA THR A 68 -8.86 0.54 10.88
C THR A 68 -7.34 0.50 10.94
N ALA A 69 -6.71 1.57 10.46
CA ALA A 69 -5.29 1.83 10.66
C ALA A 69 -5.12 3.21 11.30
N GLN A 70 -4.49 3.29 12.46
CA GLN A 70 -4.42 4.51 13.24
C GLN A 70 -2.99 4.77 13.75
N ALA A 71 -2.48 5.99 13.56
CA ALA A 71 -1.22 6.41 14.12
C ALA A 71 -1.27 6.43 15.66
N ARG A 72 -0.23 5.91 16.31
CA ARG A 72 -0.05 5.99 17.78
C ARG A 72 0.17 7.41 18.28
N GLN A 73 0.85 8.24 17.47
CA GLN A 73 1.16 9.62 17.81
C GLN A 73 0.94 10.52 16.59
N VAL A 74 0.36 11.69 16.85
CA VAL A 74 -0.12 12.65 15.84
C VAL A 74 1.02 13.51 15.26
N LEU A 75 2.12 13.66 15.99
CA LEU A 75 3.18 14.63 15.73
C LEU A 75 4.56 13.99 15.51
N ASP A 76 4.63 12.67 15.32
CA ASP A 76 5.91 11.96 15.22
C ASP A 76 6.31 11.72 13.75
N VAL A 77 7.51 12.19 13.40
CA VAL A 77 8.22 11.90 12.14
C VAL A 77 8.74 10.46 12.23
N GLY A 78 7.81 9.51 12.24
CA GLY A 78 8.09 8.11 12.58
C GLY A 78 6.87 7.30 13.00
N ALA A 79 5.67 7.89 12.95
CA ALA A 79 4.46 7.33 13.52
C ALA A 79 4.25 5.85 13.13
N VAL A 80 4.14 5.03 14.16
CA VAL A 80 3.67 3.64 14.03
C VAL A 80 2.16 3.67 13.88
N TYR A 81 1.65 2.98 12.87
CA TYR A 81 0.22 2.78 12.67
C TYR A 81 -0.17 1.40 13.16
N ASP A 82 -1.15 1.34 14.05
CA ASP A 82 -1.78 0.09 14.47
C ASP A 82 -2.92 -0.25 13.53
N VAL A 83 -2.91 -1.48 13.00
CA VAL A 83 -4.00 -2.07 12.24
C VAL A 83 -4.82 -2.94 13.18
N ARG A 84 -6.12 -2.64 13.29
CA ARG A 84 -7.05 -3.33 14.20
C ARG A 84 -8.31 -3.71 13.46
N ASP A 85 -8.84 -4.90 13.74
CA ASP A 85 -10.06 -5.39 13.10
C ASP A 85 -11.32 -4.65 13.58
N ALA A 86 -12.50 -5.04 13.07
CA ALA A 86 -13.76 -4.42 13.45
C ALA A 86 -14.14 -4.59 14.93
N ALA A 87 -13.58 -5.61 15.61
CA ALA A 87 -13.76 -5.87 17.03
C ALA A 87 -12.62 -5.27 17.88
N ASP A 88 -11.77 -4.43 17.26
CA ASP A 88 -10.60 -3.81 17.88
C ASP A 88 -9.49 -4.78 18.30
N ASN A 89 -9.43 -5.99 17.73
CA ASN A 89 -8.29 -6.89 17.95
C ASN A 89 -7.07 -6.44 17.12
N PRO A 90 -5.85 -6.57 17.65
CA PRO A 90 -4.64 -6.22 16.91
C PRO A 90 -4.44 -7.17 15.72
N VAL A 91 -4.26 -6.61 14.54
CA VAL A 91 -3.89 -7.34 13.32
C VAL A 91 -2.38 -7.21 13.07
N GLY A 92 -1.84 -6.00 13.24
CA GLY A 92 -0.42 -5.74 13.06
C GLY A 92 -0.11 -4.26 13.05
N THR A 93 1.10 -3.92 12.66
CA THR A 93 1.58 -2.54 12.62
C THR A 93 2.40 -2.26 11.39
N PHE A 94 2.49 -0.98 11.02
CA PHE A 94 3.47 -0.53 10.05
C PHE A 94 4.03 0.84 10.39
N ARG A 95 5.23 1.14 9.92
CA ARG A 95 5.89 2.44 10.11
C ARG A 95 6.88 2.76 9.00
N LYS A 96 7.06 4.05 8.74
CA LYS A 96 8.13 4.55 7.86
C LYS A 96 9.42 4.74 8.66
N LYS A 97 10.55 4.23 8.17
CA LYS A 97 11.88 4.42 8.78
C LYS A 97 12.57 5.67 8.23
N PHE A 98 12.40 6.80 8.89
CA PHE A 98 12.97 8.08 8.46
C PHE A 98 14.51 8.10 8.40
N ALA A 99 15.19 7.54 9.41
CA ALA A 99 16.66 7.51 9.47
C ALA A 99 17.29 6.64 8.35
N ALA A 100 16.59 5.59 7.90
CA ALA A 100 17.03 4.75 6.78
C ALA A 100 16.57 5.29 5.41
N SER A 101 15.63 6.25 5.39
CA SER A 101 14.92 6.67 4.18
C SER A 101 15.42 7.92 3.49
N LEU A 102 16.51 8.53 3.96
CA LEU A 102 17.06 9.75 3.33
C LEU A 102 17.49 9.53 1.87
N LEU A 103 17.87 8.31 1.50
CA LEU A 103 18.23 7.93 0.12
C LEU A 103 17.19 7.02 -0.56
N ARG A 104 16.37 6.32 0.22
CA ARG A 104 15.44 5.28 -0.29
C ARG A 104 14.32 5.03 0.71
N SER A 105 13.08 5.32 0.33
CA SER A 105 11.92 5.10 1.19
C SER A 105 11.86 3.67 1.73
N THR A 106 11.83 3.54 3.06
CA THR A 106 11.86 2.26 3.77
C THR A 106 10.70 2.19 4.76
N TRP A 107 9.98 1.08 4.75
CA TRP A 107 8.85 0.78 5.61
C TRP A 107 9.10 -0.51 6.38
N GLU A 108 8.56 -0.60 7.57
CA GLU A 108 8.45 -1.86 8.31
C GLU A 108 7.00 -2.23 8.46
N LEU A 109 6.73 -3.51 8.31
CA LEU A 109 5.44 -4.16 8.46
C LEU A 109 5.62 -5.29 9.47
N ASP A 110 4.82 -5.31 10.52
CA ASP A 110 4.92 -6.32 11.59
C ASP A 110 3.55 -6.91 11.87
N GLN A 111 3.44 -8.22 11.74
CA GLN A 111 2.28 -9.01 12.12
C GLN A 111 2.64 -9.88 13.32
N PRO A 112 2.01 -9.66 14.50
CA PRO A 112 2.26 -10.43 15.70
C PRO A 112 2.18 -11.94 15.44
N GLY A 113 3.25 -12.66 15.80
CA GLY A 113 3.31 -14.12 15.69
C GLY A 113 3.41 -14.68 14.27
N SER A 114 3.65 -13.84 13.25
CA SER A 114 3.69 -14.30 11.85
C SER A 114 4.88 -13.71 11.09
N VAL A 115 4.78 -12.48 10.62
CA VAL A 115 5.70 -11.90 9.63
C VAL A 115 6.16 -10.52 10.06
N ALA A 116 7.48 -10.34 10.12
CA ALA A 116 8.11 -9.02 10.11
C ALA A 116 8.78 -8.81 8.75
N ALA A 117 8.36 -7.78 8.03
CA ALA A 117 8.84 -7.48 6.68
C ALA A 117 9.34 -6.04 6.56
N VAL A 118 10.37 -5.85 5.73
CA VAL A 118 10.91 -4.53 5.40
C VAL A 118 10.60 -4.20 3.96
N GLY A 119 9.75 -3.20 3.76
CA GLY A 119 9.42 -2.61 2.47
C GLY A 119 10.48 -1.63 2.02
N ARG A 120 11.01 -1.78 0.81
CA ARG A 120 11.96 -0.80 0.25
C ARG A 120 11.56 -0.41 -1.16
N GLU A 121 11.66 0.89 -1.44
CA GLU A 121 11.36 1.44 -2.76
C GLU A 121 12.32 0.89 -3.83
N ARG A 122 11.83 0.28 -4.89
CA ARG A 122 12.66 -0.25 -5.97
C ARG A 122 13.32 0.92 -6.71
N ASN A 123 14.60 1.16 -6.43
CA ASN A 123 15.36 2.24 -7.05
C ASN A 123 15.45 2.02 -8.57
N ARG A 124 14.68 2.79 -9.34
CA ARG A 124 14.79 2.88 -10.81
C ARG A 124 15.42 4.21 -11.26
N VAL A 125 15.99 4.98 -10.33
CA VAL A 125 16.53 6.32 -10.58
C VAL A 125 17.79 6.27 -11.44
N VAL A 126 18.50 5.13 -11.60
CA VAL A 126 19.77 5.09 -12.36
C VAL A 126 19.63 4.49 -13.76
N ALA A 127 18.79 3.47 -13.94
CA ALA A 127 18.79 2.68 -15.18
C ALA A 127 18.10 3.36 -16.37
N VAL A 128 17.05 4.14 -16.12
CA VAL A 128 16.28 4.80 -17.19
C VAL A 128 16.80 6.21 -17.45
N LEU A 129 17.24 6.93 -16.41
CA LEU A 129 17.93 8.21 -16.54
C LEU A 129 19.15 8.08 -17.47
N ARG A 130 19.98 7.03 -17.34
CA ARG A 130 21.11 6.80 -18.26
C ARG A 130 20.70 6.66 -19.73
N ARG A 131 19.60 5.95 -20.03
CA ARG A 131 19.15 5.71 -21.40
C ARG A 131 18.44 6.89 -22.05
N VAL A 132 17.79 7.74 -21.25
CA VAL A 132 17.01 8.89 -21.74
C VAL A 132 17.87 10.16 -21.81
N TRP A 133 18.87 10.31 -20.93
CA TRP A 133 19.78 11.46 -20.89
C TRP A 133 20.73 11.54 -22.09
N GLU A 134 21.03 10.41 -22.72
CA GLU A 134 21.84 10.35 -23.95
C GLU A 134 21.05 10.78 -25.21
N LEU A 135 19.72 10.98 -25.12
CA LEU A 135 18.83 11.11 -26.27
C LEU A 135 17.93 12.36 -26.30
N LEU A 136 17.85 13.20 -25.24
CA LEU A 136 16.92 14.33 -25.19
C LEU A 136 17.55 15.68 -24.75
N PRO A 137 17.17 16.82 -25.38
CA PRO A 137 17.46 18.16 -24.88
C PRO A 137 16.66 18.46 -23.60
N LEU A 138 17.33 19.04 -22.62
CA LEU A 138 17.02 18.99 -21.17
C LEU A 138 15.73 19.70 -20.68
N ASP A 139 14.92 20.32 -21.55
CA ASP A 139 13.87 21.26 -21.13
C ASP A 139 12.42 20.72 -21.15
N LEU A 140 12.18 19.46 -21.49
CA LEU A 140 10.81 18.93 -21.68
C LEU A 140 10.59 17.53 -21.07
N VAL A 141 10.63 17.38 -19.74
CA VAL A 141 10.02 16.18 -19.11
C VAL A 141 9.40 16.51 -17.73
N PRO A 142 8.06 16.43 -17.54
CA PRO A 142 7.48 16.32 -16.21
C PRO A 142 7.73 14.91 -15.68
N PHE A 143 8.65 14.76 -14.73
CA PHE A 143 9.08 13.46 -14.21
C PHE A 143 8.03 12.85 -13.25
N VAL A 144 6.97 12.26 -13.80
CA VAL A 144 6.00 11.44 -13.03
C VAL A 144 6.55 10.02 -12.92
N TRP A 145 7.43 9.76 -11.96
CA TRP A 145 8.03 8.43 -11.80
C TRP A 145 7.18 7.52 -10.91
N PRO A 146 6.79 6.31 -11.37
CA PRO A 146 6.11 5.36 -10.51
C PRO A 146 7.11 4.77 -9.52
N TYR A 147 6.82 4.91 -8.23
CA TYR A 147 7.50 4.16 -7.19
C TYR A 147 6.91 2.74 -7.12
N HIS A 148 7.79 1.77 -6.92
CA HIS A 148 7.41 0.39 -6.63
C HIS A 148 8.04 0.02 -5.28
N PHE A 149 7.38 -0.80 -4.48
CA PHE A 149 7.90 -1.26 -3.20
C PHE A 149 7.92 -2.77 -3.15
N ASP A 150 9.03 -3.32 -2.66
CA ASP A 150 9.18 -4.75 -2.38
C ASP A 150 9.35 -4.93 -0.87
N PHE A 151 8.46 -5.72 -0.25
CA PHE A 151 8.52 -6.08 1.16
C PHE A 151 9.08 -7.50 1.30
N THR A 152 10.13 -7.64 2.10
CA THR A 152 10.79 -8.93 2.32
C THR A 152 10.98 -9.23 3.80
N SER A 153 10.89 -10.52 4.15
CA SER A 153 11.28 -11.04 5.46
C SER A 153 12.49 -11.95 5.28
N GLY A 154 13.67 -11.45 5.64
CA GLY A 154 14.94 -12.05 5.17
C GLY A 154 14.99 -12.07 3.64
N ASP A 155 15.23 -13.26 3.07
CA ASP A 155 15.31 -13.49 1.63
C ASP A 155 13.95 -13.83 0.98
N LYS A 156 12.87 -13.91 1.77
CA LYS A 156 11.53 -14.24 1.27
C LYS A 156 10.75 -12.99 0.93
N GLN A 157 10.16 -12.94 -0.26
CA GLN A 157 9.20 -11.90 -0.63
C GLN A 157 7.88 -12.10 0.13
N VAL A 158 7.38 -11.01 0.70
CA VAL A 158 6.14 -10.99 1.49
C VAL A 158 5.02 -10.34 0.69
N MET A 159 5.28 -9.15 0.13
CA MET A 159 4.37 -8.48 -0.78
C MET A 159 5.14 -7.50 -1.68
N SER A 160 4.57 -7.16 -2.83
CA SER A 160 5.04 -6.05 -3.66
C SER A 160 3.89 -5.10 -3.99
N VAL A 161 4.21 -3.82 -4.12
CA VAL A 161 3.27 -2.76 -4.49
C VAL A 161 3.82 -2.02 -5.70
N ASP A 162 3.16 -2.15 -6.84
CA ASP A 162 3.56 -1.49 -8.07
C ASP A 162 2.55 -0.40 -8.48
N LYS A 163 2.99 0.87 -8.52
CA LYS A 163 2.19 1.96 -9.10
C LYS A 163 2.14 1.84 -10.63
N LYS A 164 0.94 1.73 -11.20
CA LYS A 164 0.69 1.77 -12.64
C LYS A 164 0.11 3.13 -13.02
N ILE A 165 0.87 3.89 -13.80
CA ILE A 165 0.44 5.20 -14.34
C ILE A 165 -0.47 4.95 -15.55
N GLY A 166 -1.57 5.69 -15.62
CA GLY A 166 -2.48 5.67 -16.76
C GLY A 166 -3.56 6.74 -16.62
N LEU A 167 -4.63 6.65 -17.43
CA LEU A 167 -5.77 7.57 -17.32
C LEU A 167 -6.38 7.60 -15.89
N ARG A 168 -6.25 6.48 -15.18
CA ARG A 168 -6.54 6.35 -13.74
C ARG A 168 -5.40 5.57 -13.10
N ASP A 169 -4.60 6.26 -12.30
CA ASP A 169 -3.55 5.64 -11.50
C ASP A 169 -4.13 4.53 -10.64
N ARG A 170 -3.42 3.41 -10.59
CA ARG A 170 -3.78 2.27 -9.75
C ARG A 170 -2.53 1.64 -9.16
N TYR A 171 -2.66 1.07 -7.96
CA TYR A 171 -1.62 0.27 -7.35
C TYR A 171 -1.97 -1.19 -7.51
N LEU A 172 -1.07 -1.97 -8.09
CA LEU A 172 -1.16 -3.43 -8.13
C LEU A 172 -0.41 -3.98 -6.92
N VAL A 173 -1.06 -4.80 -6.13
CA VAL A 173 -0.46 -5.45 -4.96
C VAL A 173 -0.46 -6.96 -5.19
N ASP A 174 0.70 -7.57 -4.99
CA ASP A 174 0.89 -9.03 -4.99
C ASP A 174 1.34 -9.42 -3.58
N VAL A 175 0.52 -10.18 -2.86
CA VAL A 175 0.83 -10.74 -1.55
C VAL A 175 1.33 -12.16 -1.78
N ALA A 176 2.64 -12.36 -1.62
CA ALA A 176 3.31 -13.63 -1.88
C ALA A 176 3.36 -14.54 -0.63
N SER A 177 3.26 -13.97 0.57
CA SER A 177 3.21 -14.74 1.80
C SER A 177 1.76 -15.07 2.18
N PRO A 178 1.38 -16.36 2.28
CA PRO A 178 0.03 -16.74 2.70
C PRO A 178 -0.24 -16.46 4.19
N ASP A 179 0.82 -16.21 4.97
CA ASP A 179 0.73 -15.95 6.41
C ASP A 179 0.49 -14.46 6.72
N LEU A 180 0.60 -13.58 5.72
CA LEU A 180 0.29 -12.16 5.86
C LEU A 180 -1.23 -11.93 5.81
N ASP A 181 -1.77 -11.31 6.85
CA ASP A 181 -3.16 -10.89 6.90
C ASP A 181 -3.41 -9.83 5.82
N LEU A 182 -4.39 -10.11 4.95
CA LEU A 182 -4.75 -9.25 3.84
C LEU A 182 -5.12 -7.83 4.29
N ARG A 183 -5.71 -7.65 5.48
CA ARG A 183 -6.05 -6.33 6.02
C ARG A 183 -4.79 -5.50 6.27
N LEU A 184 -3.73 -6.13 6.79
CA LEU A 184 -2.45 -5.48 7.02
C LEU A 184 -1.77 -5.10 5.70
N ALA A 185 -1.80 -6.00 4.70
CA ALA A 185 -1.30 -5.72 3.35
C ALA A 185 -2.03 -4.52 2.70
N ILE A 186 -3.37 -4.51 2.77
CA ILE A 186 -4.20 -3.42 2.24
C ILE A 186 -3.89 -2.11 2.97
N ALA A 187 -3.81 -2.14 4.31
CA ALA A 187 -3.52 -0.95 5.10
C ALA A 187 -2.18 -0.31 4.71
N GLN A 188 -1.13 -1.12 4.62
CA GLN A 188 0.20 -0.68 4.23
C GLN A 188 0.21 -0.13 2.79
N ALA A 189 -0.46 -0.80 1.85
CA ALA A 189 -0.49 -0.35 0.46
C ALA A 189 -1.25 0.98 0.28
N VAL A 190 -2.37 1.19 0.99
CA VAL A 190 -3.05 2.50 1.02
C VAL A 190 -2.19 3.56 1.70
N ALA A 191 -1.50 3.20 2.78
CA ALA A 191 -0.61 4.12 3.50
C ALA A 191 0.56 4.59 2.63
N LEU A 192 1.09 3.75 1.73
CA LEU A 192 2.11 4.16 0.76
C LEU A 192 1.62 5.34 -0.08
N ASP A 193 0.41 5.29 -0.64
CA ASP A 193 -0.14 6.41 -1.41
C ASP A 193 -0.39 7.65 -0.54
N VAL A 194 -1.06 7.46 0.60
CA VAL A 194 -1.47 8.56 1.50
C VAL A 194 -0.28 9.31 2.09
N LEU A 195 0.81 8.61 2.40
CA LEU A 195 1.94 9.14 3.18
C LEU A 195 3.21 9.39 2.35
N GLN A 196 3.40 8.75 1.18
CA GLN A 196 4.51 9.11 0.27
C GLN A 196 4.20 10.27 -0.65
N SER A 197 2.93 10.55 -0.92
CA SER A 197 2.55 11.69 -1.76
C SER A 197 2.61 13.05 -1.03
N ARG A 198 3.04 13.06 0.24
CA ARG A 198 3.18 14.26 1.08
C ARG A 198 4.58 14.83 1.07
#